data_AF-A0A1V6P0L4-F1
#
_entry.id   AF-A0A1V6P0L4-F1
#
_cell.length_a   1.000
_cell.length_b   1.000
_cell.length_c   1.000
_cell.angle_alpha   90.00
_cell.angle_beta   90.00
_cell.angle_gamma   90.00
#
_symmetry.space_group_name_H-M   'P 1'
#
loop_
_entity.id
_entity.type
_entity.pdbx_description
1 polymer ?
#
loop_
_entity_poly.entity_id
_entity_poly.type
_entity_poly.pdbx_seq_one_letter_code
_entity_poly.pdbx_strand_id
1 'polypeptide(L)'
;MSFSSAWDTLGDVPSILIILICCLCLPFVLPRPAQSHPKGCRRLGLPKGQSNLDDEFDPRYSTGVPNTYDDGQPTWRVKALFTYPLKSCRGIELQTSEVEPTGLQFDRQFVFAEHTPDGWTCRTLRNAGFERLALIHPEIWIPDPSAPDYDSTIQGEMIITYPRIATNPFVKLGMKMRVLHPRHEFRVPLLPPDNRFPLIPVRIWKDKPLAWDYGSLLPASLHKFLGFDANSPLTLFRANPFHNRQIYRNAPRREELGFQPTTAFADAYPIHLLNMASHMDVASRCTIPRLSITRFRANIIVQGPGV
;
A
#
# COMPACT_ATOMS: atom_id res chain seq x y z
N MET A 1 -52.51 59.43 5.54
CA MET A 1 -51.69 59.30 4.32
C MET A 1 -50.31 58.82 4.76
N SER A 2 -50.19 57.50 4.94
CA SER A 2 -49.46 56.56 4.07
C SER A 2 -48.03 56.33 4.58
N PHE A 3 -47.89 55.29 5.40
CA PHE A 3 -46.61 54.67 5.77
C PHE A 3 -46.14 53.81 4.58
N SER A 4 -45.02 54.18 3.96
CA SER A 4 -44.40 53.39 2.89
C SER A 4 -43.44 52.35 3.48
N SER A 5 -43.91 51.10 3.48
CA SER A 5 -43.18 49.84 3.20
C SER A 5 -41.67 49.77 3.43
N ALA A 6 -41.28 49.26 4.61
CA ALA A 6 -39.95 48.70 4.89
C ALA A 6 -39.90 47.17 4.60
N TRP A 7 -40.58 46.69 3.55
CA TRP A 7 -40.81 45.25 3.33
C TRP A 7 -40.21 44.67 2.03
N ASP A 8 -39.41 45.43 1.27
CA ASP A 8 -38.87 44.96 -0.02
C ASP A 8 -37.51 44.23 0.06
N THR A 9 -37.12 43.69 1.22
CA THR A 9 -35.83 42.95 1.38
C THR A 9 -35.97 41.54 1.96
N LEU A 10 -37.16 40.93 1.87
CA LEU A 10 -37.44 39.58 2.41
C LEU A 10 -37.78 38.51 1.34
N GLY A 11 -37.61 38.82 0.05
CA GLY A 11 -37.98 37.93 -1.06
C GLY A 11 -37.00 36.77 -1.36
N ASP A 12 -35.73 36.85 -0.94
CA ASP A 12 -34.70 35.88 -1.35
C ASP A 12 -34.24 34.91 -0.24
N VAL A 13 -34.68 35.12 1.00
CA VAL A 13 -34.29 34.29 2.15
C VAL A 13 -34.77 32.83 2.02
N PRO A 14 -35.99 32.53 1.53
CA PRO A 14 -36.45 31.14 1.38
C PRO A 14 -35.62 30.38 0.35
N SER A 15 -35.29 31.01 -0.77
CA SER A 15 -34.49 30.43 -1.85
C SER A 15 -33.07 30.11 -1.41
N ILE A 16 -32.43 31.03 -0.68
CA ILE A 16 -31.08 30.81 -0.12
C ILE A 16 -31.11 29.69 0.92
N LEU A 17 -32.12 29.65 1.79
CA LEU A 17 -32.26 28.61 2.81
C LEU A 17 -32.52 27.24 2.18
N ILE A 18 -33.36 27.16 1.14
CA ILE A 18 -33.60 25.93 0.37
C ILE A 18 -32.32 25.49 -0.33
N ILE A 19 -31.57 26.40 -0.97
CA ILE A 19 -30.28 26.08 -1.59
C ILE A 19 -29.28 25.58 -0.54
N LEU A 20 -29.20 26.21 0.64
CA LEU A 20 -28.33 25.78 1.73
C LEU A 20 -28.71 24.40 2.26
N ILE A 21 -30.01 24.14 2.48
CA ILE A 21 -30.53 22.85 2.91
C ILE A 21 -30.26 21.80 1.83
N CYS A 22 -30.54 22.09 0.56
CA CYS A 22 -30.21 21.21 -0.56
C CYS A 22 -28.71 20.92 -0.64
N CYS A 23 -27.84 21.93 -0.52
CA CYS A 23 -26.38 21.74 -0.51
C CYS A 23 -25.89 20.94 0.72
N LEU A 24 -26.54 21.09 1.88
CA LEU A 24 -26.21 20.34 3.10
C LEU A 24 -26.75 18.91 3.07
N CYS A 25 -27.90 18.66 2.43
CA CYS A 25 -28.57 17.36 2.37
C CYS A 25 -28.16 16.52 1.14
N LEU A 26 -27.84 17.13 -0.01
CA LEU A 26 -27.38 16.44 -1.23
C LEU A 26 -26.28 15.40 -0.98
N PRO A 27 -25.24 15.66 -0.15
CA PRO A 27 -24.17 14.70 0.10
C PRO A 27 -24.62 13.46 0.88
N PHE A 28 -25.75 13.56 1.60
CA PHE A 28 -26.34 12.45 2.35
C PHE A 28 -27.37 11.67 1.53
N VAL A 29 -27.92 12.28 0.47
CA VAL A 29 -28.98 11.70 -0.38
C VAL A 29 -28.41 11.12 -1.68
N LEU A 30 -27.34 11.69 -2.24
CA LEU A 30 -26.70 11.13 -3.41
C LEU A 30 -25.91 9.86 -3.03
N PRO A 31 -26.16 8.73 -3.72
CA PRO A 31 -25.37 7.53 -3.51
C PRO A 31 -23.90 7.87 -3.74
N ARG A 32 -23.05 7.50 -2.78
CA ARG A 32 -21.60 7.60 -2.94
C ARG A 32 -21.24 6.93 -4.26
N PRO A 33 -20.39 7.52 -5.12
CA PRO A 33 -19.85 6.78 -6.24
C PRO A 33 -19.24 5.51 -5.66
N ALA A 34 -19.84 4.36 -5.99
CA ALA A 34 -19.32 3.08 -5.56
C ALA A 34 -17.87 3.04 -6.00
N GLN A 35 -16.97 2.76 -5.05
CA GLN A 35 -15.55 2.57 -5.34
C GLN A 35 -15.50 1.46 -6.39
N SER A 36 -15.28 1.83 -7.66
CA SER A 36 -15.56 0.91 -8.76
C SER A 36 -14.50 -0.16 -8.74
N HIS A 37 -14.88 -1.37 -8.34
CA HIS A 37 -13.95 -2.48 -8.38
C HIS A 37 -13.51 -2.72 -9.82
N PRO A 38 -12.25 -3.14 -10.06
CA PRO A 38 -11.81 -3.52 -11.39
C PRO A 38 -12.68 -4.66 -11.90
N LYS A 39 -13.16 -4.54 -13.14
CA LYS A 39 -14.02 -5.54 -13.76
C LYS A 39 -13.30 -6.88 -13.83
N GLY A 40 -14.03 -7.99 -13.64
CA GLY A 40 -13.49 -9.33 -13.80
C GLY A 40 -12.34 -9.69 -12.85
N CYS A 41 -12.16 -8.93 -11.76
CA CYS A 41 -11.07 -9.09 -10.82
C CYS A 41 -11.58 -9.31 -9.40
N ARG A 42 -10.81 -10.08 -8.62
CA ARG A 42 -10.98 -10.18 -7.17
C ARG A 42 -9.84 -9.47 -6.45
N ARG A 43 -10.16 -8.89 -5.29
CA ARG A 43 -9.15 -8.29 -4.42
C ARG A 43 -8.32 -9.37 -3.75
N LEU A 44 -7.00 -9.21 -3.78
CA LEU A 44 -6.06 -10.03 -3.04
C LEU A 44 -6.04 -9.64 -1.56
N GLY A 45 -5.93 -10.65 -0.70
CA GLY A 45 -5.77 -10.50 0.75
C GLY A 45 -7.03 -10.81 1.55
N LEU A 46 -6.90 -10.75 2.88
CA LEU A 46 -8.00 -11.03 3.81
C LEU A 46 -9.18 -10.08 3.61
N PRO A 47 -10.41 -10.48 3.96
CA PRO A 47 -11.58 -9.60 3.97
C PRO A 47 -11.33 -8.30 4.74
N LYS A 48 -11.99 -7.20 4.32
CA LYS A 48 -11.82 -5.90 4.97
C LYS A 48 -12.22 -6.01 6.44
N GLY A 49 -11.36 -5.54 7.34
CA GLY A 49 -11.61 -5.53 8.78
C GLY A 49 -11.25 -6.84 9.51
N GLN A 50 -10.63 -7.80 8.83
CA GLN A 50 -10.09 -9.01 9.45
C GLN A 50 -8.57 -8.98 9.40
N SER A 51 -7.92 -9.40 10.49
CA SER A 51 -6.47 -9.62 10.54
C SER A 51 -6.15 -10.81 11.43
N ASN A 52 -5.17 -11.63 11.02
CA ASN A 52 -4.62 -12.64 11.93
C ASN A 52 -3.79 -12.01 13.06
N LEU A 53 -3.56 -10.69 13.00
CA LEU A 53 -2.82 -9.91 13.99
C LEU A 53 -3.75 -9.04 14.87
N ASP A 54 -5.07 -9.26 14.85
CA ASP A 54 -6.01 -8.55 15.74
C ASP A 54 -5.67 -8.74 17.24
N ASP A 55 -4.99 -9.85 17.55
CA ASP A 55 -4.48 -10.21 18.87
C ASP A 55 -2.95 -9.97 19.04
N GLU A 56 -2.29 -9.18 18.18
CA GLU A 56 -0.80 -9.09 18.15
C GLU A 56 -0.14 -8.69 19.47
N PHE A 57 -0.89 -8.04 20.38
CA PHE A 57 -0.42 -7.57 21.68
C PHE A 57 -0.80 -8.49 22.85
N ASP A 58 -1.40 -9.66 22.57
CA ASP A 58 -1.75 -10.62 23.60
C ASP A 58 -0.46 -11.11 24.32
N PRO A 59 -0.40 -11.01 25.67
CA PRO A 59 0.76 -11.46 26.45
C PRO A 59 1.21 -12.90 26.18
N ARG A 60 0.32 -13.78 25.69
CA ARG A 60 0.63 -15.16 25.31
C ARG A 60 1.76 -15.28 24.29
N TYR A 61 2.04 -14.23 23.54
CA TYR A 61 3.11 -14.19 22.56
C TYR A 61 4.48 -13.84 23.15
N SER A 62 4.57 -13.47 24.42
CA SER A 62 5.83 -12.99 25.04
C SER A 62 6.83 -14.10 25.33
N THR A 63 6.36 -15.31 25.62
CA THR A 63 7.21 -16.45 26.04
C THR A 63 7.43 -17.48 24.93
N GLY A 64 6.83 -17.26 23.76
CA GLY A 64 6.72 -18.27 22.69
C GLY A 64 5.97 -19.53 23.16
N VAL A 65 5.99 -20.57 22.31
CA VAL A 65 5.39 -21.89 22.62
C VAL A 65 6.53 -22.86 22.97
N PRO A 66 6.62 -23.38 24.20
CA PRO A 66 7.64 -24.38 24.55
C PRO A 66 7.55 -25.59 23.61
N ASN A 67 8.70 -26.21 23.29
CA ASN A 67 8.71 -27.44 22.49
C ASN A 67 7.96 -28.61 23.16
N THR A 68 7.70 -28.51 24.47
CA THR A 68 6.97 -29.49 25.29
C THR A 68 5.48 -29.18 25.43
N TYR A 69 4.99 -28.09 24.85
CA TYR A 69 3.59 -27.69 24.93
C TYR A 69 2.77 -28.49 23.91
N ASP A 70 1.90 -29.36 24.40
CA ASP A 70 1.02 -30.22 23.59
C ASP A 70 -0.45 -29.87 23.86
N ASP A 71 -0.99 -28.98 23.04
CA ASP A 71 -2.42 -28.69 22.92
C ASP A 71 -3.02 -29.30 21.64
N GLY A 72 -2.32 -30.27 21.03
CA GLY A 72 -2.64 -30.82 19.73
C GLY A 72 -2.33 -29.88 18.54
N GLN A 73 -1.67 -28.74 18.76
CA GLN A 73 -1.21 -27.83 17.69
C GLN A 73 0.32 -27.89 17.51
N PRO A 74 0.83 -27.59 16.29
CA PRO A 74 2.26 -27.49 16.06
C PRO A 74 2.91 -26.40 16.92
N THR A 75 4.12 -26.69 17.45
CA THR A 75 4.93 -25.75 18.24
C THR A 75 5.39 -24.52 17.45
N TRP A 76 5.28 -24.56 16.12
CA TRP A 76 5.60 -23.50 15.17
C TRP A 76 4.42 -23.35 14.22
N ARG A 77 3.94 -22.14 14.00
CA ARG A 77 2.90 -21.87 12.99
C ARG A 77 3.10 -20.54 12.30
N VAL A 78 2.68 -20.47 11.05
CA VAL A 78 2.52 -19.19 10.34
C VAL A 78 1.30 -18.50 10.94
N LYS A 79 1.54 -17.40 11.66
CA LYS A 79 0.50 -16.57 12.28
C LYS A 79 -0.11 -15.60 11.27
N ALA A 80 0.70 -15.01 10.40
CA ALA A 80 0.22 -14.11 9.36
C ALA A 80 1.15 -14.10 8.15
N LEU A 81 0.58 -13.87 6.97
CA LEU A 81 1.31 -13.70 5.72
C LEU A 81 1.10 -12.30 5.18
N PHE A 82 2.15 -11.68 4.67
CA PHE A 82 2.11 -10.34 4.09
C PHE A 82 2.89 -10.27 2.78
N THR A 83 2.31 -9.57 1.82
CA THR A 83 3.03 -9.03 0.66
C THR A 83 3.06 -7.51 0.76
N TYR A 84 4.14 -6.89 0.28
CA TYR A 84 4.31 -5.44 0.25
C TYR A 84 4.50 -4.97 -1.20
N PRO A 85 3.42 -4.83 -1.98
CA PRO A 85 3.53 -4.64 -3.43
C PRO A 85 4.37 -3.44 -3.84
N LEU A 86 4.23 -2.36 -3.08
CA LEU A 86 4.98 -1.14 -3.23
C LEU A 86 5.96 -0.99 -2.08
N LYS A 87 7.26 -0.94 -2.41
CA LYS A 87 8.35 -0.76 -1.44
C LYS A 87 8.05 0.44 -0.56
N SER A 88 8.30 0.28 0.74
CA SER A 88 8.09 1.31 1.76
C SER A 88 6.64 1.73 2.05
N CYS A 89 5.64 1.15 1.37
CA CYS A 89 4.21 1.45 1.58
C CYS A 89 3.48 0.32 2.33
N ARG A 90 2.22 0.50 2.77
CA ARG A 90 1.50 -0.49 3.60
C ARG A 90 1.44 -1.88 2.92
N GLY A 91 1.50 -2.94 3.72
CA GLY A 91 1.38 -4.32 3.24
C GLY A 91 -0.07 -4.78 3.13
N ILE A 92 -0.26 -5.87 2.39
CA ILE A 92 -1.53 -6.60 2.26
C ILE A 92 -1.37 -7.90 3.02
N GLU A 93 -2.26 -8.15 3.99
CA GLU A 93 -2.31 -9.43 4.68
C GLU A 93 -3.00 -10.48 3.82
N LEU A 94 -2.42 -11.67 3.76
CA LEU A 94 -2.80 -12.75 2.87
C LEU A 94 -3.25 -13.98 3.65
N GLN A 95 -4.17 -14.74 3.06
CA GLN A 95 -4.48 -16.10 3.52
C GLN A 95 -3.45 -17.11 2.99
N THR A 96 -3.09 -16.96 1.71
CA THR A 96 -2.11 -17.78 1.00
C THR A 96 -1.31 -16.91 0.02
N SER A 97 -0.15 -17.37 -0.39
CA SER A 97 0.66 -16.72 -1.44
C SER A 97 1.45 -17.77 -2.20
N GLU A 98 1.58 -17.57 -3.51
CA GLU A 98 2.58 -18.26 -4.30
C GLU A 98 3.98 -17.77 -3.93
N VAL A 99 4.97 -18.65 -4.09
CA VAL A 99 6.39 -18.34 -3.91
C VAL A 99 7.06 -18.29 -5.27
N GLU A 100 7.64 -17.14 -5.59
CA GLU A 100 8.38 -16.86 -6.81
C GLU A 100 9.88 -16.75 -6.53
N PRO A 101 10.76 -16.79 -7.55
CA PRO A 101 12.19 -16.61 -7.36
C PRO A 101 12.59 -15.30 -6.65
N THR A 102 11.70 -14.30 -6.64
CA THR A 102 11.90 -13.00 -5.99
C THR A 102 11.28 -12.88 -4.60
N GLY A 103 10.55 -13.89 -4.12
CA GLY A 103 9.84 -13.87 -2.84
C GLY A 103 8.39 -14.29 -2.93
N LEU A 104 7.57 -13.84 -1.98
CA LEU A 104 6.12 -14.00 -2.10
C LEU A 104 5.59 -13.21 -3.30
N GLN A 105 4.60 -13.76 -3.99
CA GLN A 105 3.99 -13.11 -5.14
C GLN A 105 3.59 -11.66 -4.85
N PHE A 106 3.87 -10.80 -5.84
CA PHE A 106 3.70 -9.34 -5.78
C PHE A 106 4.59 -8.61 -4.78
N ASP A 107 5.43 -9.26 -3.97
CA ASP A 107 6.21 -8.56 -2.96
C ASP A 107 7.28 -7.65 -3.58
N ARG A 108 7.24 -6.36 -3.19
CA ARG A 108 8.21 -5.31 -3.55
C ARG A 108 8.52 -5.25 -5.05
N GLN A 109 7.48 -5.48 -5.87
CA GLN A 109 7.56 -5.39 -7.33
C GLN A 109 7.51 -3.94 -7.84
N PHE A 110 7.08 -3.00 -6.99
CA PHE A 110 7.05 -1.58 -7.31
C PHE A 110 7.86 -0.74 -6.33
N VAL A 111 8.36 0.40 -6.79
CA VAL A 111 9.11 1.37 -5.97
C VAL A 111 8.93 2.79 -6.50
N PHE A 112 8.91 3.78 -5.62
CA PHE A 112 9.10 5.17 -6.06
C PHE A 112 10.59 5.47 -6.18
N ALA A 113 10.99 6.14 -7.25
CA ALA A 113 12.36 6.58 -7.41
C ALA A 113 12.41 8.03 -7.89
N GLU A 114 13.46 8.71 -7.46
CA GLU A 114 13.71 10.12 -7.80
C GLU A 114 14.90 10.21 -8.75
N HIS A 115 14.79 11.06 -9.77
CA HIS A 115 15.86 11.37 -10.71
C HIS A 115 16.85 12.32 -10.05
N THR A 116 18.09 11.85 -9.92
CA THR A 116 19.23 12.60 -9.39
C THR A 116 20.27 12.80 -10.51
N PRO A 117 21.30 13.63 -10.34
CA PRO A 117 22.41 13.70 -11.31
C PRO A 117 23.04 12.34 -11.65
N ASP A 118 23.01 11.38 -10.71
CA ASP A 118 23.50 10.00 -10.91
C ASP A 118 22.47 9.05 -11.55
N GLY A 119 21.35 9.60 -12.03
CA GLY A 119 20.19 8.88 -12.55
C GLY A 119 19.11 8.57 -11.51
N TRP A 120 18.19 7.67 -11.87
CA TRP A 120 17.05 7.29 -11.03
C TRP A 120 17.48 6.51 -9.78
N THR A 121 16.91 6.88 -8.63
CA THR A 121 17.28 6.33 -7.33
C THR A 121 16.07 5.98 -6.50
N CYS A 122 15.97 4.73 -6.05
CA CYS A 122 14.89 4.30 -5.18
C CYS A 122 14.79 5.17 -3.92
N ARG A 123 13.58 5.58 -3.60
CA ARG A 123 13.23 6.31 -2.38
C ARG A 123 12.45 5.42 -1.44
N THR A 124 12.80 5.51 -0.17
CA THR A 124 12.32 4.63 0.91
C THR A 124 12.01 5.46 2.15
N LEU A 125 11.35 4.85 3.14
CA LEU A 125 11.10 5.48 4.45
C LEU A 125 12.39 5.95 5.18
N ARG A 126 13.56 5.48 4.77
CA ARG A 126 14.86 5.93 5.33
C ARG A 126 15.30 7.27 4.76
N ASN A 127 14.73 7.71 3.65
CA ASN A 127 15.06 8.98 3.02
C ASN A 127 14.20 10.09 3.65
N ALA A 128 14.84 11.17 4.09
CA ALA A 128 14.14 12.32 4.65
C ALA A 128 13.11 12.87 3.66
N GLY A 129 11.90 13.19 4.14
CA GLY A 129 10.78 13.66 3.32
C GLY A 129 9.90 12.56 2.73
N PHE A 130 10.30 11.29 2.82
CA PHE A 130 9.55 10.14 2.29
C PHE A 130 8.79 9.35 3.37
N GLU A 131 8.64 9.89 4.58
CA GLU A 131 7.95 9.23 5.70
C GLU A 131 6.47 8.97 5.38
N ARG A 132 5.89 9.82 4.52
CA ARG A 132 4.50 9.71 4.04
C ARG A 132 4.22 8.47 3.19
N LEU A 133 5.25 7.77 2.70
CA LEU A 133 5.06 6.47 2.03
C LEU A 133 4.34 5.46 2.93
N ALA A 134 4.52 5.56 4.26
CA ALA A 134 3.83 4.69 5.22
C ALA A 134 2.30 4.85 5.21
N LEU A 135 1.79 5.97 4.69
CA LEU A 135 0.36 6.29 4.60
C LEU A 135 -0.25 5.90 3.24
N ILE A 136 0.54 5.35 2.33
CA ILE A 136 0.10 4.85 1.03
C ILE A 136 -0.32 3.39 1.17
N HIS A 137 -1.53 3.09 0.70
CA HIS A 137 -2.18 1.79 0.81
C HIS A 137 -2.35 1.20 -0.59
N PRO A 138 -1.51 0.23 -0.98
CA PRO A 138 -1.73 -0.55 -2.17
C PRO A 138 -2.77 -1.66 -1.91
N GLU A 139 -3.67 -1.86 -2.86
CA GLU A 139 -4.52 -3.05 -2.98
C GLU A 139 -4.21 -3.71 -4.32
N ILE A 140 -4.09 -5.04 -4.34
CA ILE A 140 -3.86 -5.81 -5.56
C ILE A 140 -5.17 -6.46 -5.96
N TRP A 141 -5.51 -6.34 -7.24
CA TRP A 141 -6.68 -6.94 -7.86
C TRP A 141 -6.19 -7.85 -8.99
N ILE A 142 -6.56 -9.12 -8.91
CA ILE A 142 -6.14 -10.15 -9.86
C ILE A 142 -7.33 -10.68 -10.64
N PRO A 143 -7.14 -11.08 -11.91
CA PRO A 143 -8.23 -11.61 -12.71
C PRO A 143 -8.88 -12.82 -12.04
N ASP A 144 -10.21 -12.87 -12.07
CA ASP A 144 -11.01 -13.91 -11.45
C ASP A 144 -11.92 -14.56 -12.50
N PRO A 145 -11.56 -15.75 -13.01
CA PRO A 145 -12.37 -16.48 -13.99
C PRO A 145 -13.79 -16.82 -13.52
N SER A 146 -14.07 -16.73 -12.21
CA SER A 146 -15.41 -16.95 -11.65
C SER A 146 -16.29 -15.69 -11.66
N ALA A 147 -15.71 -14.51 -11.93
CA ALA A 147 -16.45 -13.26 -11.96
C ALA A 147 -17.33 -13.16 -13.24
N PRO A 148 -18.57 -12.65 -13.13
CA PRO A 148 -19.51 -12.60 -14.26
C PRO A 148 -19.09 -11.65 -15.39
N ASP A 149 -18.21 -10.68 -15.08
CA ASP A 149 -17.66 -9.70 -16.00
C ASP A 149 -16.18 -9.96 -16.35
N TYR A 150 -15.72 -11.20 -16.13
CA TYR A 150 -14.38 -11.65 -16.52
C TYR A 150 -14.22 -11.77 -18.03
N ASP A 151 -13.06 -11.33 -18.50
CA ASP A 151 -12.57 -11.60 -19.84
C ASP A 151 -11.09 -12.00 -19.78
N SER A 152 -10.68 -12.87 -20.69
CA SER A 152 -9.32 -13.41 -20.79
C SER A 152 -8.23 -12.37 -21.06
N THR A 153 -8.61 -11.18 -21.54
CA THR A 153 -7.67 -10.07 -21.78
C THR A 153 -7.37 -9.26 -20.53
N ILE A 154 -8.16 -9.42 -19.45
CA ILE A 154 -8.03 -8.66 -18.22
C ILE A 154 -6.70 -9.00 -17.57
N GLN A 155 -5.86 -7.98 -17.42
CA GLN A 155 -4.67 -8.02 -16.59
C GLN A 155 -5.03 -7.49 -15.20
N GLY A 156 -4.42 -8.05 -14.16
CA GLY A 156 -4.62 -7.53 -12.82
C GLY A 156 -4.13 -6.08 -12.70
N GLU A 157 -4.65 -5.36 -11.71
CA GLU A 157 -4.23 -3.99 -11.40
C GLU A 157 -4.00 -3.78 -9.91
N MET A 158 -3.13 -2.81 -9.59
CA MET A 158 -2.93 -2.28 -8.26
C MET A 158 -3.69 -0.97 -8.11
N ILE A 159 -4.52 -0.86 -7.09
CA ILE A 159 -5.13 0.40 -6.67
C ILE A 159 -4.28 1.00 -5.56
N ILE A 160 -3.76 2.21 -5.79
CA ILE A 160 -2.97 2.93 -4.78
C ILE A 160 -3.83 4.02 -4.17
N THR A 161 -4.04 3.95 -2.85
CA THR A 161 -4.84 4.92 -2.10
C THR A 161 -3.97 5.70 -1.12
N TYR A 162 -4.10 7.03 -1.05
CA TYR A 162 -3.31 7.89 -0.16
C TYR A 162 -4.13 9.09 0.39
N PRO A 163 -3.75 9.70 1.53
CA PRO A 163 -4.48 10.82 2.12
C PRO A 163 -4.61 12.03 1.21
N ARG A 164 -5.78 12.67 1.23
CA ARG A 164 -6.00 13.99 0.62
C ARG A 164 -5.44 15.08 1.52
N ILE A 165 -4.61 15.96 0.95
CA ILE A 165 -4.15 17.16 1.65
C ILE A 165 -5.27 18.21 1.63
N ALA A 166 -5.65 18.70 2.82
CA ALA A 166 -6.52 19.85 2.96
C ALA A 166 -5.75 21.12 2.56
N THR A 167 -5.90 21.54 1.30
CA THR A 167 -5.22 22.72 0.76
C THR A 167 -5.87 24.04 1.18
N ASN A 168 -7.16 24.02 1.54
CA ASN A 168 -7.91 25.18 1.98
C ASN A 168 -9.04 24.78 2.97
N PRO A 169 -9.65 25.76 3.68
CA PRO A 169 -10.72 25.49 4.64
C PRO A 169 -11.93 24.76 4.06
N PHE A 170 -12.28 25.00 2.80
CA PHE A 170 -13.42 24.35 2.13
C PHE A 170 -13.20 22.85 1.92
N VAL A 171 -11.99 22.43 1.52
CA VAL A 171 -11.65 21.01 1.40
C VAL A 171 -11.69 20.34 2.78
N LYS A 172 -11.20 21.02 3.82
CA LYS A 172 -11.26 20.51 5.21
C LYS A 172 -12.70 20.33 5.68
N LEU A 173 -13.56 21.33 5.41
CA LEU A 173 -14.98 21.26 5.74
C LEU A 173 -15.69 20.16 4.94
N GLY A 174 -15.43 20.05 3.64
CA GLY A 174 -16.00 19.02 2.78
C GLY A 174 -15.64 17.60 3.23
N MET A 175 -14.40 17.36 3.67
CA MET A 175 -14.01 16.07 4.27
C MET A 175 -14.69 15.83 5.62
N LYS A 176 -14.80 16.86 6.48
CA LYS A 176 -15.47 16.76 7.78
C LYS A 176 -16.97 16.45 7.63
N MET A 177 -17.62 17.07 6.65
CA MET A 177 -19.03 16.86 6.31
C MET A 177 -19.26 15.61 5.44
N ARG A 178 -18.21 14.81 5.18
CA ARG A 178 -18.25 13.57 4.37
C ARG A 178 -18.73 13.77 2.91
N VAL A 179 -18.69 15.00 2.42
CA VAL A 179 -18.96 15.34 1.01
C VAL A 179 -17.78 14.97 0.13
N LEU A 180 -16.56 15.13 0.66
CA LEU A 180 -15.31 14.79 -0.02
C LEU A 180 -14.66 13.57 0.62
N HIS A 181 -14.23 12.62 -0.21
CA HIS A 181 -13.48 11.47 0.26
C HIS A 181 -12.10 11.93 0.82
N PRO A 182 -11.71 11.46 2.01
CA PRO A 182 -10.48 11.89 2.68
C PRO A 182 -9.21 11.32 2.03
N ARG A 183 -9.36 10.49 1.00
CA ARG A 183 -8.28 9.85 0.27
C ARG A 183 -8.44 10.06 -1.22
N HIS A 184 -7.32 10.03 -1.92
CA HIS A 184 -7.24 9.88 -3.36
C HIS A 184 -6.92 8.43 -3.70
N GLU A 185 -7.31 8.02 -4.88
CA GLU A 185 -6.96 6.74 -5.47
C GLU A 185 -6.54 6.91 -6.93
N PHE A 186 -5.67 6.03 -7.39
CA PHE A 186 -5.36 5.86 -8.81
C PHE A 186 -4.98 4.40 -9.08
N ARG A 187 -5.07 4.00 -10.34
CA ARG A 187 -4.88 2.62 -10.78
C ARG A 187 -3.57 2.47 -11.51
N VAL A 188 -2.93 1.33 -11.29
CA VAL A 188 -1.63 0.97 -11.84
C VAL A 188 -1.72 -0.46 -12.35
N PRO A 189 -1.53 -0.73 -13.65
CA PRO A 189 -1.63 -2.09 -14.15
C PRO A 189 -0.50 -2.97 -13.58
N LEU A 190 -0.79 -4.23 -13.26
CA LEU A 190 0.20 -5.17 -12.77
C LEU A 190 1.17 -5.62 -13.85
N LEU A 191 1.05 -5.23 -15.11
CA LEU A 191 2.08 -5.38 -16.12
C LEU A 191 1.94 -4.18 -17.08
N PRO A 192 3.01 -3.75 -17.74
CA PRO A 192 2.87 -2.69 -18.73
C PRO A 192 1.98 -3.19 -19.88
N PRO A 193 0.86 -2.52 -20.19
CA PRO A 193 -0.08 -2.98 -21.21
C PRO A 193 0.47 -2.81 -22.64
N ASP A 194 1.43 -1.91 -22.83
CA ASP A 194 2.03 -1.60 -24.11
C ASP A 194 3.45 -1.03 -23.96
N ASN A 195 4.07 -0.64 -25.09
CA ASN A 195 5.45 -0.19 -25.14
C ASN A 195 5.66 1.28 -24.72
N ARG A 196 4.63 1.99 -24.23
CA ARG A 196 4.76 3.39 -23.77
C ARG A 196 5.47 3.51 -22.42
N PHE A 197 5.72 2.40 -21.74
CA PHE A 197 6.40 2.34 -20.45
C PHE A 197 7.88 2.00 -20.68
N PRO A 198 8.78 3.00 -20.74
CA PRO A 198 10.18 2.76 -21.07
C PRO A 198 10.88 1.96 -19.97
N LEU A 199 11.86 1.17 -20.39
CA LEU A 199 12.69 0.38 -19.49
C LEU A 199 13.93 1.19 -19.09
N ILE A 200 14.07 1.50 -17.81
CA ILE A 200 15.09 2.43 -17.30
C ILE A 200 15.89 1.78 -16.15
N PRO A 201 17.22 1.99 -16.07
CA PRO A 201 18.00 1.56 -14.91
C PRO A 201 17.61 2.36 -13.65
N VAL A 202 17.26 1.66 -12.57
CA VAL A 202 16.91 2.28 -11.29
C VAL A 202 17.88 1.83 -10.21
N ARG A 203 18.56 2.80 -9.59
CA ARG A 203 19.54 2.52 -8.54
C ARG A 203 18.86 2.07 -7.24
N ILE A 204 19.24 0.87 -6.79
CA ILE A 204 18.93 0.33 -5.46
C ILE A 204 20.23 -0.20 -4.85
N TRP A 205 20.68 0.43 -3.76
CA TRP A 205 22.02 0.19 -3.21
C TRP A 205 23.10 0.40 -4.28
N LYS A 206 23.94 -0.62 -4.52
CA LYS A 206 24.98 -0.63 -5.55
C LYS A 206 24.50 -1.13 -6.92
N ASP A 207 23.29 -1.68 -6.99
CA ASP A 207 22.76 -2.34 -8.17
C ASP A 207 21.86 -1.37 -8.98
N LYS A 208 21.76 -1.60 -10.29
CA LYS A 208 20.92 -0.81 -11.22
C LYS A 208 20.05 -1.73 -12.10
N PRO A 209 19.13 -2.51 -11.54
CA PRO A 209 18.19 -3.31 -12.33
C PRO A 209 17.38 -2.43 -13.28
N LEU A 210 16.96 -3.00 -14.40
CA LEU A 210 16.05 -2.34 -15.33
C LEU A 210 14.61 -2.47 -14.82
N ALA A 211 13.85 -1.38 -14.91
CA ALA A 211 12.47 -1.30 -14.45
C ALA A 211 11.62 -0.44 -15.39
N TRP A 212 10.34 -0.77 -15.54
CA TRP A 212 9.42 0.00 -16.35
C TRP A 212 8.99 1.28 -15.62
N ASP A 213 9.11 2.42 -16.29
CA ASP A 213 8.68 3.73 -15.78
C ASP A 213 7.18 3.93 -15.96
N TYR A 214 6.47 4.14 -14.85
CA TYR A 214 5.02 4.32 -14.79
C TYR A 214 4.64 5.80 -14.54
N GLY A 215 5.56 6.73 -14.74
CA GLY A 215 5.36 8.16 -14.42
C GLY A 215 4.16 8.81 -15.08
N SER A 216 3.82 8.36 -16.29
CA SER A 216 2.63 8.82 -17.02
C SER A 216 1.30 8.56 -16.29
N LEU A 217 1.29 7.65 -15.30
CA LEU A 217 0.10 7.31 -14.51
C LEU A 217 0.00 8.10 -13.20
N LEU A 218 1.05 8.83 -12.81
CA LEU A 218 1.10 9.44 -11.48
C LEU A 218 0.29 10.74 -11.44
N PRO A 219 -0.74 10.83 -10.60
CA PRO A 219 -1.53 12.05 -10.49
C PRO A 219 -0.72 13.16 -9.80
N ALA A 220 -0.94 14.42 -10.22
CA ALA A 220 -0.33 15.59 -9.57
C ALA A 220 -0.63 15.68 -8.06
N SER A 221 -1.79 15.16 -7.62
CA SER A 221 -2.14 15.09 -6.20
C SER A 221 -1.22 14.17 -5.38
N LEU A 222 -0.65 13.13 -6.00
CA LEU A 222 0.31 12.25 -5.32
C LEU A 222 1.64 12.95 -5.13
N HIS A 223 2.14 13.66 -6.16
CA HIS A 223 3.34 14.48 -6.06
C HIS A 223 3.22 15.46 -4.89
N LYS A 224 2.12 16.23 -4.87
CA LYS A 224 1.83 17.16 -3.78
C LYS A 224 1.75 16.45 -2.43
N PHE A 225 1.15 15.26 -2.38
CA PHE A 225 1.09 14.45 -1.17
C PHE A 225 2.48 14.07 -0.64
N LEU A 226 3.40 13.72 -1.54
CA LEU A 226 4.78 13.36 -1.21
C LEU A 226 5.70 14.58 -1.02
N GLY A 227 5.17 15.81 -1.10
CA GLY A 227 5.96 17.03 -0.90
C GLY A 227 6.65 17.54 -2.17
N PHE A 228 6.22 17.07 -3.32
CA PHE A 228 6.78 17.35 -4.64
C PHE A 228 5.80 18.17 -5.50
N ASP A 229 6.32 18.95 -6.45
CA ASP A 229 5.49 19.61 -7.47
C ASP A 229 5.21 18.69 -8.67
N ALA A 230 4.45 19.17 -9.66
CA ALA A 230 4.12 18.37 -10.84
C ALA A 230 5.31 18.17 -11.81
N ASN A 231 6.37 18.98 -11.68
CA ASN A 231 7.61 18.85 -12.46
C ASN A 231 8.66 18.00 -11.71
N SER A 232 8.22 17.36 -10.62
CA SER A 232 9.08 16.63 -9.74
C SER A 232 9.82 15.50 -10.45
N PRO A 233 11.09 15.27 -10.10
CA PRO A 233 11.86 14.15 -10.59
C PRO A 233 11.39 12.81 -9.99
N LEU A 234 10.18 12.67 -9.44
CA LEU A 234 9.72 11.48 -8.73
C LEU A 234 8.76 10.67 -9.61
N THR A 235 9.04 9.39 -9.82
CA THR A 235 8.16 8.49 -10.56
C THR A 235 7.98 7.15 -9.85
N LEU A 236 7.04 6.34 -10.34
CA LEU A 236 6.82 4.96 -9.94
C LEU A 236 7.49 4.04 -10.95
N PHE A 237 8.21 3.04 -10.45
CA PHE A 237 8.82 1.99 -11.25
C PHE A 237 8.25 0.63 -10.91
N ARG A 238 8.12 -0.21 -11.93
CA ARG A 238 7.81 -1.64 -11.81
C ARG A 238 9.03 -2.47 -12.20
N ALA A 239 9.41 -3.43 -11.37
CA ALA A 239 10.52 -4.34 -11.65
C ALA A 239 10.28 -5.13 -12.95
N ASN A 240 11.34 -5.29 -13.76
CA ASN A 240 11.32 -6.16 -14.92
C ASN A 240 11.76 -7.58 -14.48
N PRO A 241 10.94 -8.63 -14.73
CA PRO A 241 11.24 -9.98 -14.25
C PRO A 241 12.52 -10.58 -14.85
N PHE A 242 12.98 -10.09 -15.99
CA PHE A 242 14.22 -10.53 -16.65
C PHE A 242 15.47 -9.79 -16.17
N HIS A 243 15.31 -8.72 -15.40
CA HIS A 243 16.41 -7.87 -14.93
C HIS A 243 16.39 -7.71 -13.41
N ASN A 244 15.95 -8.75 -12.70
CA ASN A 244 15.96 -8.80 -11.25
C ASN A 244 17.38 -8.73 -10.68
N ARG A 245 17.48 -8.24 -9.45
CA ARG A 245 18.74 -8.03 -8.76
C ARG A 245 19.24 -9.34 -8.16
N GLN A 246 20.46 -9.74 -8.51
CA GLN A 246 21.09 -10.93 -7.95
C GLN A 246 21.62 -10.66 -6.54
N ILE A 247 21.39 -11.61 -5.63
CA ILE A 247 21.78 -11.52 -4.23
C ILE A 247 22.94 -12.47 -3.96
N TYR A 248 24.07 -11.91 -3.55
CA TYR A 248 25.26 -12.68 -3.21
C TYR A 248 25.58 -12.67 -1.71
N ARG A 249 25.18 -11.61 -1.00
CA ARG A 249 25.55 -11.45 0.40
C ARG A 249 24.67 -12.35 1.26
N ASN A 250 25.31 -13.28 1.98
CA ASN A 250 24.66 -14.19 2.92
C ASN A 250 23.54 -15.04 2.29
N ALA A 251 23.57 -15.19 0.97
CA ALA A 251 22.71 -16.11 0.24
C ALA A 251 23.56 -17.33 -0.16
N PRO A 252 22.99 -18.55 -0.12
CA PRO A 252 23.70 -19.74 -0.59
C PRO A 252 24.09 -19.56 -2.06
N ARG A 253 25.22 -20.17 -2.45
CA ARG A 253 25.72 -20.01 -3.82
C ARG A 253 24.91 -20.81 -4.81
N ARG A 254 25.06 -20.50 -6.10
CA ARG A 254 24.38 -21.21 -7.19
C ARG A 254 24.70 -22.70 -7.17
N GLU A 255 25.91 -23.08 -6.77
CA GLU A 255 26.32 -24.48 -6.69
C GLU A 255 25.55 -25.27 -5.62
N GLU A 256 25.06 -24.59 -4.57
CA GLU A 256 24.28 -25.21 -3.49
C GLU A 256 22.78 -25.28 -3.81
N LEU A 257 22.22 -24.23 -4.43
CA LEU A 257 20.78 -24.13 -4.70
C LEU A 257 20.37 -24.55 -6.13
N GLY A 258 21.32 -24.69 -7.05
CA GLY A 258 21.06 -24.85 -8.47
C GLY A 258 20.67 -23.57 -9.21
N PHE A 259 20.43 -22.47 -8.49
CA PHE A 259 20.09 -21.16 -9.05
C PHE A 259 20.71 -20.02 -8.24
N GLN A 260 20.89 -18.86 -8.87
CA GLN A 260 21.32 -17.65 -8.16
C GLN A 260 20.10 -16.95 -7.54
N PRO A 261 20.04 -16.74 -6.22
CA PRO A 261 18.94 -16.01 -5.60
C PRO A 261 18.79 -14.60 -6.17
N THR A 262 17.54 -14.20 -6.42
CA THR A 262 17.23 -12.87 -6.96
C THR A 262 16.15 -12.18 -6.13
N THR A 263 16.02 -10.89 -6.32
CA THR A 263 14.88 -10.11 -5.81
C THR A 263 14.54 -8.99 -6.77
N ALA A 264 13.30 -8.49 -6.69
CA ALA A 264 12.89 -7.24 -7.30
C ALA A 264 13.47 -6.07 -6.49
N PHE A 265 12.63 -5.26 -5.84
CA PHE A 265 13.09 -4.13 -5.02
C PHE A 265 13.23 -4.47 -3.52
N ALA A 266 13.33 -5.74 -3.13
CA ALA A 266 13.66 -6.07 -1.74
C ALA A 266 15.10 -5.70 -1.39
N ASP A 267 15.35 -5.42 -0.10
CA ASP A 267 16.63 -4.88 0.37
C ASP A 267 17.77 -5.89 0.28
N ALA A 268 17.53 -7.14 0.68
CA ALA A 268 18.56 -8.16 0.71
C ALA A 268 18.03 -9.54 0.35
N TYR A 269 16.92 -9.98 0.95
CA TYR A 269 16.38 -11.32 0.75
C TYR A 269 14.96 -11.29 0.18
N PRO A 270 14.57 -12.33 -0.58
CA PRO A 270 13.24 -12.46 -1.17
C PRO A 270 12.14 -12.69 -0.12
N ILE A 271 12.46 -13.28 1.04
CA ILE A 271 11.51 -13.56 2.12
C ILE A 271 12.08 -13.05 3.44
N HIS A 272 11.27 -12.34 4.21
CA HIS A 272 11.56 -11.91 5.57
C HIS A 272 10.64 -12.62 6.56
N LEU A 273 11.23 -13.39 7.48
CA LEU A 273 10.55 -14.09 8.57
C LEU A 273 10.71 -13.29 9.88
N LEU A 274 9.64 -13.19 10.67
CA LEU A 274 9.70 -12.56 11.99
C LEU A 274 8.87 -13.34 13.02
N ASN A 275 9.47 -13.63 14.16
CA ASN A 275 8.84 -14.35 15.26
C ASN A 275 8.13 -13.39 16.23
N MET A 276 6.92 -13.76 16.65
CA MET A 276 6.10 -13.00 17.58
C MET A 276 6.79 -12.77 18.93
N ALA A 277 7.43 -13.78 19.52
CA ALA A 277 8.12 -13.66 20.81
C ALA A 277 9.35 -12.73 20.71
N SER A 278 10.15 -12.86 19.66
CA SER A 278 11.26 -11.93 19.41
C SER A 278 10.78 -10.49 19.26
N HIS A 279 9.64 -10.29 18.59
CA HIS A 279 9.03 -8.97 18.48
C HIS A 279 8.56 -8.43 19.83
N MET A 280 7.87 -9.23 20.65
CA MET A 280 7.37 -8.82 21.97
C MET A 280 8.52 -8.44 22.92
N ASP A 281 9.62 -9.20 22.90
CA ASP A 281 10.82 -8.89 23.68
C ASP A 281 11.52 -7.60 23.23
N VAL A 282 11.55 -7.30 21.92
CA VAL A 282 12.05 -6.01 21.43
C VAL A 282 11.07 -4.88 21.81
N ALA A 283 9.77 -5.10 21.66
CA ALA A 283 8.73 -4.12 21.94
C ALA A 283 8.70 -3.70 23.43
N SER A 284 8.94 -4.63 24.36
CA SER A 284 8.99 -4.36 25.80
C SER A 284 10.14 -3.42 26.20
N ARG A 285 11.20 -3.37 25.37
CA ARG A 285 12.39 -2.53 25.55
C ARG A 285 12.34 -1.23 24.73
N CYS A 286 11.27 -1.01 23.95
CA CYS A 286 11.11 0.17 23.13
C CYS A 286 10.30 1.25 23.84
N THR A 287 10.64 2.52 23.61
CA THR A 287 9.87 3.68 24.11
C THR A 287 8.57 3.93 23.34
N ILE A 288 8.40 3.29 22.18
CA ILE A 288 7.23 3.44 21.33
C ILE A 288 6.09 2.62 21.93
N PRO A 289 4.99 3.25 22.40
CA PRO A 289 3.87 2.52 22.96
C PRO A 289 3.24 1.66 21.86
N ARG A 290 2.92 0.40 22.20
CA ARG A 290 2.27 -0.56 21.29
C ARG A 290 2.95 -0.64 19.92
N LEU A 291 4.25 -0.94 19.92
CA LEU A 291 5.01 -1.20 18.71
C LEU A 291 4.39 -2.39 17.95
N SER A 292 3.72 -2.14 16.81
CA SER A 292 3.14 -3.21 15.98
C SER A 292 4.23 -3.94 15.18
N ILE A 293 4.07 -5.26 15.07
CA ILE A 293 4.99 -6.13 14.32
C ILE A 293 5.02 -5.80 12.83
N THR A 294 3.92 -5.22 12.32
CA THR A 294 3.81 -4.82 10.91
C THR A 294 4.77 -3.69 10.52
N ARG A 295 5.38 -2.98 11.50
CA ARG A 295 6.40 -1.95 11.23
C ARG A 295 7.71 -2.52 10.69
N PHE A 296 7.99 -3.80 10.95
CA PHE A 296 9.19 -4.49 10.47
C PHE A 296 9.05 -5.07 9.06
N ARG A 297 7.83 -5.04 8.52
CA ARG A 297 7.52 -5.41 7.13
C ARG A 297 7.98 -6.83 6.75
N ALA A 298 7.84 -7.77 7.68
CA ALA A 298 8.07 -9.18 7.44
C ALA A 298 6.95 -9.77 6.58
N ASN A 299 7.34 -10.74 5.75
CA ASN A 299 6.44 -11.45 4.85
C ASN A 299 5.74 -12.61 5.55
N ILE A 300 6.45 -13.27 6.47
CA ILE A 300 5.92 -14.40 7.23
C ILE A 300 6.10 -14.07 8.70
N ILE A 301 4.99 -13.97 9.42
CA ILE A 301 4.99 -13.86 10.87
C ILE A 301 4.80 -15.25 11.44
N VAL A 302 5.72 -15.69 12.27
CA VAL A 302 5.65 -17.00 12.93
C VAL A 302 5.36 -16.85 14.41
N GLN A 303 4.53 -17.76 14.90
CA GLN A 303 4.38 -18.00 16.32
C GLN A 303 5.13 -19.28 16.67
N GLY A 304 5.99 -19.17 17.68
CA GLY A 304 6.75 -20.28 18.22
C GLY A 304 8.02 -20.63 17.42
N PRO A 305 8.89 -21.46 18.02
CA PRO A 305 8.86 -21.87 19.41
C PRO A 305 9.28 -20.70 20.30
N GLY A 306 9.09 -20.87 21.61
CA GLY A 306 9.80 -20.07 22.61
C GLY A 306 11.30 -20.38 22.60
N VAL A 307 12.07 -19.54 23.26
CA VAL A 307 13.46 -19.84 23.65
C VAL A 307 13.43 -20.84 24.81
#